data_AF-Q6I6A3-F1
#
_entry.id   AF-Q6I6A3-F1
#
_cell.length_a   1.000
_cell.length_b   1.000
_cell.length_c   1.000
_cell.angle_alpha   90.00
_cell.angle_beta   90.00
_cell.angle_gamma   90.00
#
_symmetry.space_group_name_H-M   'P 1'
#
loop_
_entity.id
_entity.type
_entity.pdbx_description
1 polymer ?
#
loop_
_entity_poly.entity_id
_entity_poly.type
_entity_poly.pdbx_seq_one_letter_code
_entity_poly.pdbx_strand_id
1 'polypeptide(L)'
;ASVGNIECMYAKNNNNTILTLSEQEIVDCSKLNFGCDGGHPFYSFIYAIENGVCLNEEYKYRAIDDLFCLNYRCGKKVTLSSVGGVKENELILALNEVGPVSVNVGVTDDFAFYAGGIFNGTCTEELNHSVLLVGYGQVQRGNIFQTKSKNHGKNHQSSIQKYGENQTENDDDDILY
;
A
#
# COMPACT_ATOMS: atom_id res chain seq x y z
N ALA A 1 2.68 4.74 -2.17
CA ALA A 1 3.13 3.53 -1.44
C ALA A 1 3.89 3.84 -0.15
N SER A 2 5.05 4.49 -0.23
CA SER A 2 5.93 4.73 0.94
C SER A 2 5.27 5.51 2.07
N VAL A 3 4.57 6.61 1.79
CA VAL A 3 3.90 7.43 2.81
C VAL A 3 2.83 6.63 3.57
N GLY A 4 1.93 5.94 2.86
CA GLY A 4 0.95 5.05 3.48
C GLY A 4 1.58 3.93 4.31
N ASN A 5 2.74 3.40 3.92
CA ASN A 5 3.49 2.46 4.74
C ASN A 5 3.94 3.10 6.08
N ILE A 6 4.53 4.30 6.03
CA ILE A 6 4.95 5.05 7.22
C ILE A 6 3.75 5.31 8.14
N GLU A 7 2.61 5.70 7.58
CA GLU A 7 1.36 5.91 8.32
C GLU A 7 0.89 4.63 9.03
N CYS A 8 0.87 3.50 8.33
CA CYS A 8 0.51 2.21 8.92
C CYS A 8 1.47 1.82 10.06
N MET A 9 2.78 1.98 9.85
CA MET A 9 3.77 1.68 10.87
C MET A 9 3.66 2.62 12.08
N TYR A 10 3.37 3.91 11.85
CA TYR A 10 3.09 4.86 12.90
C TYR A 10 1.86 4.43 13.72
N ALA A 11 0.76 4.10 13.06
CA ALA A 11 -0.46 3.66 13.73
C ALA A 11 -0.23 2.39 14.56
N LYS A 12 0.47 1.39 14.00
CA LYS A 12 0.85 0.15 14.71
C LYS A 12 1.62 0.44 16.00
N ASN A 13 2.53 1.40 15.97
CA ASN A 13 3.42 1.71 17.10
C ASN A 13 2.86 2.76 18.07
N ASN A 14 1.76 3.43 17.74
CA ASN A 14 1.21 4.55 18.51
C ASN A 14 -0.28 4.35 18.83
N ASN A 15 -0.65 3.18 19.37
CA ASN A 15 -2.00 2.87 19.85
C ASN A 15 -3.10 3.12 18.78
N ASN A 16 -2.85 2.76 17.53
CA ASN A 16 -3.75 2.96 16.39
C ASN A 16 -4.06 4.44 16.10
N THR A 17 -3.17 5.36 16.49
CA THR A 17 -3.29 6.77 16.11
C THR A 17 -3.03 6.92 14.62
N ILE A 18 -4.02 7.40 13.89
CA ILE A 18 -3.93 7.64 12.44
C ILE A 18 -3.51 9.08 12.21
N LEU A 19 -2.44 9.26 11.44
CA LEU A 19 -2.00 10.54 10.92
C LEU A 19 -1.99 10.45 9.40
N THR A 20 -2.26 11.58 8.74
CA THR A 20 -2.05 11.73 7.30
C THR A 20 -0.79 12.54 7.07
N LEU A 21 0.19 11.93 6.43
CA LEU A 21 1.51 12.50 6.16
C LEU A 21 1.56 13.11 4.76
N SER A 22 2.52 14.00 4.53
CA SER A 22 2.63 14.73 3.27
C SER A 22 3.32 13.91 2.18
N GLU A 23 2.57 13.47 1.18
CA GLU A 23 3.16 12.97 -0.06
C GLU A 23 3.88 14.08 -0.84
N GLN A 24 3.40 15.32 -0.77
CA GLN A 24 4.01 16.45 -1.48
C GLN A 24 5.42 16.72 -1.01
N GLU A 25 5.69 16.61 0.30
CA GLU A 25 7.05 16.73 0.80
C GLU A 25 7.97 15.68 0.19
N ILE A 26 7.50 14.43 0.04
CA ILE A 26 8.31 13.39 -0.61
C ILE A 26 8.59 13.75 -2.07
N VAL A 27 7.58 14.24 -2.81
CA VAL A 27 7.74 14.72 -4.20
C VAL A 27 8.78 15.83 -4.28
N ASP A 28 8.67 16.85 -3.44
CA ASP A 28 9.50 18.05 -3.52
C ASP A 28 10.91 17.85 -2.93
N CYS A 29 11.05 17.00 -1.92
CA CYS A 29 12.23 16.95 -1.06
C CYS A 29 13.06 15.67 -1.17
N SER A 30 12.49 14.54 -1.60
CA SER A 30 13.25 13.28 -1.72
C SER A 30 14.14 13.31 -2.98
N LYS A 31 15.35 13.87 -2.86
CA LYS A 31 16.23 14.14 -4.01
C LYS A 31 16.83 12.91 -4.72
N LEU A 32 16.66 11.72 -4.15
CA LEU A 32 17.00 10.45 -4.81
C LEU A 32 15.85 9.92 -5.68
N ASN A 33 14.65 10.50 -5.56
CA ASN A 33 13.53 10.31 -6.48
C ASN A 33 13.46 11.47 -7.48
N PHE A 34 12.55 11.34 -8.46
CA PHE A 34 12.39 12.28 -9.57
C PHE A 34 11.02 12.99 -9.51
N GLY A 35 10.49 13.22 -8.31
CA GLY A 35 9.23 13.95 -8.15
C GLY A 35 8.06 13.27 -8.87
N CYS A 36 7.34 14.02 -9.71
CA CYS A 36 6.23 13.51 -10.52
C CYS A 36 6.69 12.60 -11.68
N ASP A 37 7.96 12.62 -12.07
CA ASP A 37 8.52 11.71 -13.10
C ASP A 37 8.84 10.30 -12.55
N GLY A 38 8.53 10.05 -11.28
CA GLY A 38 8.59 8.73 -10.66
C GLY A 38 9.72 8.57 -9.65
N GLY A 39 9.92 7.34 -9.20
CA GLY A 39 10.86 7.02 -8.14
C GLY A 39 10.69 5.63 -7.57
N HIS A 40 11.41 5.35 -6.48
CA HIS A 40 11.37 4.06 -5.80
C HIS A 40 11.06 4.26 -4.29
N PRO A 41 10.11 3.50 -3.69
CA PRO A 41 9.69 3.68 -2.30
C PRO A 41 10.86 3.65 -1.29
N PHE A 42 11.89 2.84 -1.57
CA PHE A 42 13.13 2.79 -0.77
C PHE A 42 13.74 4.17 -0.52
N TYR A 43 13.84 5.03 -1.54
CA TYR A 43 14.44 6.36 -1.39
C TYR A 43 13.57 7.30 -0.57
N SER A 44 12.24 7.12 -0.59
CA SER A 44 11.35 7.85 0.31
C SER A 44 11.53 7.41 1.76
N PHE A 45 11.81 6.12 2.01
CA PHE A 45 12.09 5.62 3.36
C PHE A 45 13.42 6.16 3.90
N ILE A 46 14.48 6.19 3.08
CA ILE A 46 15.75 6.83 3.45
C ILE A 46 15.52 8.31 3.80
N TYR A 47 14.77 9.04 2.96
CA TYR A 47 14.41 10.42 3.25
C TYR A 47 13.68 10.57 4.62
N ALA A 48 12.70 9.71 4.90
CA ALA A 48 11.93 9.74 6.13
C ALA A 48 12.76 9.38 7.38
N ILE A 49 13.80 8.54 7.24
CA ILE A 49 14.76 8.25 8.32
C ILE A 49 15.60 9.51 8.63
N GLU A 50 16.07 10.20 7.59
CA GLU A 50 16.99 11.33 7.74
C GLU A 50 16.28 12.63 8.17
N ASN A 51 15.07 12.88 7.68
CA ASN A 51 14.39 14.17 7.80
C ASN A 51 13.05 14.12 8.55
N GLY A 52 12.44 12.93 8.62
CA GLY A 52 11.03 12.78 8.93
C GLY A 52 10.11 13.31 7.82
N VAL A 53 8.81 13.08 7.99
CA VAL A 53 7.76 13.52 7.06
C VAL A 53 6.73 14.35 7.83
N CYS A 54 6.41 15.52 7.32
CA CYS A 54 5.39 16.45 7.77
C CYS A 54 3.99 15.83 7.72
N LEU A 55 3.08 16.42 8.46
CA LEU A 55 1.65 16.16 8.27
C LEU A 55 1.15 16.80 6.96
N ASN A 56 0.22 16.13 6.28
CA ASN A 56 -0.41 16.66 5.07
C ASN A 56 -1.11 18.01 5.30
N GLU A 57 -1.61 18.28 6.51
CA GLU A 57 -2.23 19.56 6.84
C GLU A 57 -1.24 20.74 6.82
N GLU A 58 0.04 20.48 7.10
CA GLU A 58 1.11 21.49 7.09
C GLU A 58 1.76 21.61 5.70
N TYR A 59 1.75 20.54 4.91
CA TYR A 59 2.32 20.48 3.57
C TYR A 59 1.39 19.70 2.63
N LYS A 60 0.41 20.41 2.05
CA LYS A 60 -0.68 19.79 1.27
C LYS A 60 -0.22 19.25 -0.08
N TYR A 61 -0.78 18.11 -0.47
CA TYR A 61 -0.66 17.55 -1.82
C TYR A 61 -1.23 18.47 -2.91
N ARG A 62 -0.43 18.67 -3.97
CA ARG A 62 -0.73 19.53 -5.11
C ARG A 62 -0.50 18.86 -6.46
N ALA A 63 0.04 17.63 -6.49
CA ALA A 63 0.28 16.86 -7.71
C ALA A 63 1.14 17.59 -8.75
N ILE A 64 2.14 18.33 -8.29
CA ILE A 64 3.12 19.03 -9.13
C ILE A 64 4.51 18.89 -8.52
N ASP A 65 5.54 19.09 -9.33
CA ASP A 65 6.89 19.32 -8.84
C ASP A 65 7.08 20.78 -8.45
N ASP A 66 7.26 21.05 -7.17
CA ASP A 66 7.68 22.39 -6.76
C ASP A 66 9.19 22.54 -6.89
N LEU A 67 9.59 23.76 -7.28
CA LEU A 67 11.00 24.11 -7.40
C LEU A 67 11.73 24.04 -6.05
N PHE A 68 11.01 24.23 -4.93
CA PHE A 68 11.59 24.31 -3.60
C PHE A 68 10.94 23.34 -2.63
N CYS A 69 11.78 22.57 -1.94
CA CYS A 69 11.38 21.83 -0.75
C CYS A 69 11.17 22.79 0.42
N LEU A 70 9.98 22.76 1.04
CA LEU A 70 9.59 23.68 2.12
C LEU A 70 9.39 22.99 3.48
N ASN A 71 10.02 21.84 3.69
CA ASN A 71 9.81 21.03 4.90
C ASN A 71 10.27 21.66 6.22
N TYR A 72 11.02 22.77 6.17
CA TYR A 72 11.39 23.56 7.36
C TYR A 72 10.19 24.28 7.99
N ARG A 73 9.06 24.35 7.29
CA ARG A 73 7.82 25.01 7.77
C ARG A 73 6.98 24.14 8.68
N CYS A 74 7.25 22.84 8.75
CA CYS A 74 6.44 21.89 9.49
C CYS A 74 6.81 21.89 10.98
N GLY A 75 5.80 21.96 11.84
CA GLY A 75 5.96 21.88 13.28
C GLY A 75 6.15 20.46 13.78
N LYS A 76 5.46 19.48 13.19
CA LYS A 76 5.57 18.06 13.55
C LYS A 76 6.05 17.23 12.37
N LYS A 77 6.98 16.32 12.63
CA LYS A 77 7.45 15.32 11.67
C LYS A 77 7.40 13.92 12.25
N VAL A 78 7.05 12.95 11.42
CA VAL A 78 7.11 11.51 11.73
C VAL A 78 8.36 10.93 11.09
N THR A 79 9.21 10.30 11.90
CA THR A 79 10.45 9.66 11.45
C THR A 79 10.31 8.14 11.42
N LEU A 80 11.11 7.50 10.57
CA LEU A 80 11.37 6.07 10.64
C LEU A 80 12.73 5.83 11.32
N SER A 81 12.86 4.74 12.06
CA SER A 81 14.15 4.33 12.66
C SER A 81 15.00 3.51 11.70
N SER A 82 14.38 2.64 10.89
CA SER A 82 15.04 1.79 9.91
C SER A 82 14.08 1.37 8.81
N VAL A 83 14.64 0.81 7.74
CA VAL A 83 13.91 0.17 6.65
C VAL A 83 14.58 -1.17 6.33
N GLY A 84 13.78 -2.21 6.10
CA GLY A 84 14.24 -3.53 5.69
C GLY A 84 13.72 -3.89 4.30
N GLY A 85 14.44 -4.79 3.61
CA GLY A 85 13.95 -5.44 2.40
C GLY A 85 13.22 -6.73 2.75
N VAL A 86 12.22 -7.09 1.94
CA VAL A 86 11.48 -8.35 2.05
C VAL A 86 11.75 -9.16 0.80
N LYS A 87 12.11 -10.44 0.96
CA LYS A 87 12.23 -11.36 -0.19
C LYS A 87 10.84 -11.77 -0.67
N GLU A 88 10.74 -12.08 -1.95
CA GLU A 88 9.48 -12.47 -2.59
C GLU A 88 8.76 -13.63 -1.87
N ASN A 89 9.50 -14.66 -1.47
CA ASN A 89 8.97 -15.82 -0.76
C ASN A 89 8.71 -15.59 0.74
N GLU A 90 8.95 -14.37 1.25
CA GLU A 90 8.80 -14.00 2.66
C GLU A 90 7.69 -12.94 2.87
N LEU A 91 6.92 -12.57 1.82
CA LEU A 91 5.90 -11.52 1.90
C LEU A 91 4.81 -11.78 2.95
N ILE A 92 4.26 -13.00 3.01
CA ILE A 92 3.25 -13.39 4.01
C ILE A 92 3.83 -13.30 5.43
N LEU A 93 5.07 -13.76 5.61
CA LEU A 93 5.76 -13.67 6.90
C LEU A 93 5.97 -12.21 7.31
N ALA A 94 6.41 -11.36 6.38
CA ALA A 94 6.60 -9.94 6.63
C ALA A 94 5.28 -9.23 7.01
N LEU A 95 4.18 -9.56 6.35
CA LEU A 95 2.85 -9.02 6.70
C LEU A 95 2.43 -9.38 8.12
N ASN A 96 2.66 -10.63 8.55
CA ASN A 96 2.28 -11.11 9.87
C ASN A 96 3.15 -10.54 10.99
N GLU A 97 4.47 -10.55 10.80
CA GLU A 97 5.43 -10.20 11.87
C GLU A 97 5.72 -8.69 11.90
N VAL A 98 5.78 -8.05 10.74
CA VAL A 98 6.22 -6.65 10.59
C VAL A 98 5.06 -5.72 10.26
N GLY A 99 4.25 -6.03 9.25
CA GLY A 99 3.13 -5.21 8.80
C GLY A 99 3.16 -4.94 7.29
N PRO A 100 2.44 -3.90 6.82
CA PRO A 100 2.33 -3.61 5.39
C PRO A 100 3.67 -3.45 4.67
N VAL A 101 3.72 -3.85 3.41
CA VAL A 101 4.94 -3.84 2.58
C VAL A 101 4.71 -2.98 1.34
N SER A 102 5.57 -2.00 1.10
CA SER A 102 5.58 -1.28 -0.19
C SER A 102 6.14 -2.20 -1.27
N VAL A 103 5.35 -2.48 -2.31
CA VAL A 103 5.72 -3.38 -3.40
C VAL A 103 5.60 -2.67 -4.74
N ASN A 104 6.40 -3.08 -5.72
CA ASN A 104 6.28 -2.63 -7.10
C ASN A 104 5.55 -3.70 -7.91
N VAL A 105 4.67 -3.26 -8.81
CA VAL A 105 3.85 -4.11 -9.68
C VAL A 105 3.96 -3.62 -11.12
N GLY A 106 3.85 -4.56 -12.07
CA GLY A 106 3.77 -4.25 -13.50
C GLY A 106 2.32 -4.26 -13.96
N VAL A 107 1.76 -3.08 -14.20
CA VAL A 107 0.34 -2.90 -14.57
C VAL A 107 0.17 -2.44 -16.02
N THR A 108 -0.97 -2.81 -16.61
CA THR A 108 -1.45 -2.31 -17.91
C THR A 108 -2.70 -1.44 -17.70
N ASP A 109 -3.27 -0.90 -18.77
CA ASP A 109 -4.50 -0.12 -18.73
C ASP A 109 -5.68 -0.87 -18.10
N ASP A 110 -5.69 -2.21 -18.16
CA ASP A 110 -6.72 -3.05 -17.52
C ASP A 110 -6.82 -2.76 -16.01
N PHE A 111 -5.70 -2.41 -15.37
CA PHE A 111 -5.66 -2.08 -13.95
C PHE A 111 -6.39 -0.76 -13.64
N ALA A 112 -6.33 0.23 -14.55
CA ALA A 112 -7.00 1.52 -14.36
C ALA A 112 -8.54 1.41 -14.45
N PHE A 113 -9.05 0.43 -15.20
CA PHE A 113 -10.49 0.16 -15.33
C PHE A 113 -11.02 -0.88 -14.34
N TYR A 114 -10.17 -1.41 -13.47
CA TYR A 114 -10.58 -2.37 -12.45
C TYR A 114 -11.59 -1.77 -11.47
N ALA A 115 -12.71 -2.46 -11.26
CA ALA A 115 -13.83 -1.95 -10.46
C ALA A 115 -14.26 -2.88 -9.30
N GLY A 116 -13.60 -4.03 -9.11
CA GLY A 116 -13.84 -4.91 -7.96
C GLY A 116 -13.68 -6.41 -8.22
N GLY A 117 -13.64 -7.20 -7.15
CA GLY A 117 -13.46 -8.65 -7.19
C GLY A 117 -11.99 -9.08 -7.03
N ILE A 118 -11.58 -10.10 -7.80
CA ILE A 118 -10.18 -10.49 -7.96
C ILE A 118 -9.75 -9.99 -9.34
N PHE A 119 -8.66 -9.23 -9.42
CA PHE A 119 -8.12 -8.76 -10.69
C PHE A 119 -7.64 -9.95 -11.52
N ASN A 120 -8.08 -10.01 -12.78
CA ASN A 120 -7.69 -11.05 -13.74
C ASN A 120 -7.36 -10.47 -15.13
N GLY A 121 -7.02 -9.18 -15.18
CA GLY A 121 -6.59 -8.49 -16.40
C GLY A 121 -5.15 -8.83 -16.78
N THR A 122 -4.66 -8.17 -17.82
CA THR A 122 -3.28 -8.34 -18.28
C THR A 122 -2.26 -7.66 -17.35
N CYS A 123 -1.07 -8.25 -17.26
CA CYS A 123 0.07 -7.69 -16.54
C CYS A 123 1.25 -7.49 -17.51
N THR A 124 2.21 -6.68 -17.09
CA THR A 124 3.51 -6.52 -17.77
C THR A 124 4.64 -6.96 -16.84
N GLU A 125 5.75 -7.42 -17.42
CA GLU A 125 6.98 -7.76 -16.68
C GLU A 125 7.72 -6.49 -16.19
N GLU A 126 7.49 -5.35 -16.83
CA GLU A 126 8.08 -4.08 -16.43
C GLU A 126 7.37 -3.50 -15.20
N LEU A 127 8.08 -3.41 -14.08
CA LEU A 127 7.59 -2.77 -12.87
C LEU A 127 7.44 -1.26 -13.10
N ASN A 128 6.21 -0.77 -13.09
CA ASN A 128 5.88 0.62 -13.45
C ASN A 128 5.00 1.33 -12.41
N HIS A 129 4.60 0.65 -11.33
CA HIS A 129 3.77 1.23 -10.30
C HIS A 129 4.12 0.71 -8.90
N SER A 130 4.07 1.57 -7.89
CA SER A 130 4.30 1.19 -6.49
C SER A 130 3.01 1.25 -5.68
N VAL A 131 2.66 0.15 -5.03
CA VAL A 131 1.45 0.00 -4.20
C VAL A 131 1.83 -0.44 -2.78
N LEU A 132 0.82 -0.48 -1.90
CA LEU A 132 0.97 -0.97 -0.53
C LEU A 132 0.27 -2.33 -0.40
N LEU A 133 1.02 -3.38 -0.13
CA LEU A 133 0.49 -4.68 0.25
C LEU A 133 0.11 -4.65 1.73
N VAL A 134 -1.18 -4.79 2.04
CA VAL A 134 -1.73 -4.62 3.39
C VAL A 134 -2.18 -5.92 4.06
N GLY A 135 -2.22 -7.02 3.32
CA GLY A 135 -2.70 -8.30 3.81
C GLY A 135 -2.87 -9.32 2.69
N TYR A 136 -3.42 -10.46 3.05
CA TYR A 136 -3.74 -11.57 2.16
C TYR A 136 -5.06 -12.22 2.64
N GLY A 137 -5.71 -12.93 1.75
CA GLY A 137 -6.96 -13.63 2.04
C GLY A 137 -7.24 -14.68 0.97
N GLN A 138 -8.33 -15.42 1.14
CA GLN A 138 -8.74 -16.43 0.19
C GLN A 138 -10.21 -16.21 -0.19
N VAL A 139 -10.55 -16.54 -1.43
CA VAL A 139 -11.94 -16.53 -1.89
C VAL A 139 -12.29 -17.90 -2.44
N GLN A 140 -13.39 -18.47 -1.97
CA GLN A 140 -13.93 -19.70 -2.54
C GLN A 140 -14.32 -19.48 -4.01
N ARG A 141 -13.88 -20.38 -4.90
CA ARG A 141 -14.09 -20.30 -6.35
C ARG A 141 -15.55 -20.09 -6.76
N GLY A 142 -16.50 -20.68 -6.03
CA GLY A 142 -17.95 -20.53 -6.28
C GLY A 142 -18.51 -19.11 -6.06
N ASN A 143 -17.84 -18.27 -5.28
CA ASN A 143 -18.28 -16.89 -5.01
C ASN A 143 -17.77 -15.88 -6.06
N ILE A 144 -16.78 -16.27 -6.88
CA ILE A 144 -16.19 -15.43 -7.93
C ILE A 144 -17.21 -15.12 -9.05
N PHE A 145 -18.16 -16.04 -9.29
CA PHE A 145 -19.18 -15.88 -10.34
C PHE A 145 -20.46 -15.15 -9.87
N GLN A 146 -20.70 -15.03 -8.57
CA GLN A 146 -21.89 -14.33 -8.06
C GLN A 146 -21.74 -12.81 -8.04
N THR A 147 -20.51 -12.29 -7.93
CA THR A 147 -20.25 -10.85 -7.95
C THR A 147 -20.48 -10.22 -9.33
N LYS A 148 -20.44 -10.99 -10.43
CA LYS A 148 -20.81 -10.51 -11.77
C LYS A 148 -22.32 -10.32 -11.97
N SER A 149 -23.18 -10.87 -11.11
CA SER A 149 -24.64 -10.95 -11.35
C SER A 149 -25.51 -10.03 -10.49
N LYS A 150 -24.98 -9.31 -9.49
CA LYS A 150 -25.81 -8.52 -8.56
C LYS A 150 -25.52 -7.01 -8.62
N ASN A 151 -25.70 -6.42 -9.81
CA ASN A 151 -25.91 -4.98 -9.97
C ASN A 151 -27.40 -4.61 -9.83
N HIS A 152 -28.04 -4.96 -8.71
CA HIS A 152 -29.25 -4.27 -8.25
C HIS A 152 -29.30 -4.27 -6.72
N GLY A 153 -28.93 -3.10 -6.17
CA GLY A 153 -28.93 -2.64 -4.78
C GLY A 153 -29.29 -3.62 -3.68
N LYS A 154 -28.27 -4.11 -2.95
CA LYS A 154 -28.33 -4.35 -1.49
C LYS A 154 -26.93 -4.18 -0.88
N ASN A 155 -26.85 -3.38 0.18
CA ASN A 155 -25.69 -3.26 1.05
C ASN A 155 -25.34 -4.62 1.65
N HIS A 156 -24.10 -5.08 1.50
CA HIS A 156 -23.57 -6.16 2.33
C HIS A 156 -22.11 -5.87 2.72
N GLN A 157 -21.88 -5.79 4.03
CA GLN A 157 -20.58 -5.89 4.67
C GLN A 157 -19.90 -7.20 4.24
N SER A 158 -18.75 -7.09 3.58
CA SER A 158 -17.83 -8.21 3.39
C SER A 158 -17.04 -8.41 4.69
N SER A 159 -17.46 -9.38 5.50
CA SER A 159 -16.67 -9.87 6.63
C SER A 159 -15.49 -10.70 6.10
N ILE A 160 -14.29 -10.16 6.23
CA ILE A 160 -13.03 -10.89 6.03
C ILE A 160 -12.88 -11.85 7.23
N GLN A 161 -12.98 -13.17 6.99
CA GLN A 161 -12.65 -14.16 8.02
C GLN A 161 -11.13 -14.23 8.18
N LYS A 162 -10.64 -14.02 9.40
CA LYS A 162 -9.25 -14.28 9.77
C LYS A 162 -9.05 -15.79 9.88
N TYR A 163 -7.94 -16.29 9.34
CA TYR A 163 -7.57 -17.70 9.41
C TYR A 163 -7.20 -18.09 10.85
N GLY A 164 -7.92 -19.04 11.41
CA GLY A 164 -7.69 -19.57 12.75
C GLY A 164 -8.92 -20.18 13.39
N GLU A 165 -9.59 -21.12 12.73
CA GLU A 165 -10.43 -22.14 13.38
C GLU A 165 -10.85 -23.22 12.37
N ASN A 166 -10.24 -24.40 12.51
CA ASN A 166 -10.65 -25.72 12.02
C ASN A 166 -11.37 -25.82 10.66
N GLN A 167 -10.63 -26.14 9.59
CA GLN A 167 -11.22 -26.88 8.47
C GLN A 167 -10.36 -28.09 8.11
N THR A 168 -11.05 -29.23 8.06
CA THR A 168 -10.56 -30.57 7.71
C THR A 168 -10.27 -30.67 6.22
N GLU A 169 -9.18 -31.35 5.90
CA GLU A 169 -8.69 -31.76 4.57
C GLU A 169 -9.81 -32.07 3.57
N ASN A 170 -9.86 -31.35 2.43
CA ASN A 170 -10.19 -31.84 1.07
C ASN A 170 -10.56 -30.75 0.01
N ASP A 171 -10.47 -29.45 0.30
CA ASP A 171 -10.94 -28.40 -0.64
C ASP A 171 -9.83 -27.48 -1.21
N ASP A 172 -8.59 -27.96 -1.34
CA ASP A 172 -7.46 -27.14 -1.81
C ASP A 172 -7.53 -26.74 -3.30
N ASP A 173 -8.32 -27.46 -4.13
CA ASP A 173 -8.46 -27.19 -5.57
C ASP A 173 -9.44 -26.03 -5.90
N ASP A 174 -10.12 -25.47 -4.89
CA ASP A 174 -11.16 -24.43 -5.03
C ASP A 174 -10.80 -23.08 -4.37
N ILE A 175 -9.52 -22.90 -4.05
CA ILE A 175 -9.01 -21.72 -3.34
C ILE A 175 -8.10 -20.90 -4.27
N LEU A 176 -8.45 -19.62 -4.46
CA LEU A 176 -7.56 -18.60 -5.02
C LEU A 176 -6.98 -17.75 -3.90
N TYR A 177 -5.65 -17.59 -3.92
CA TYR A 177 -4.88 -16.70 -3.06
C TYR A 177 -4.82 -15.29 -3.65
#